data_AF-A0A836X262-F1
#
_entry.id   AF-A0A836X262-F1
#
_cell.length_a   1.000
_cell.length_b   1.000
_cell.length_c   1.000
_cell.angle_alpha   90.00
_cell.angle_beta   90.00
_cell.angle_gamma   90.00
#
_symmetry.space_group_name_H-M   'P 1'
#
loop_
_entity.id
_entity.type
_entity.pdbx_description
1 polymer ?
#
loop_
_entity_poly.entity_id
_entity_poly.type
_entity_poly.pdbx_seq_one_letter_code
_entity_poly.pdbx_strand_id
1 'polypeptide(L)' 'MRKLKLVPDKTNIPFLNIRRSAFIFSGVLVLASLFLFLTKGLNYGIDFRGGIMIEVGTSEPANLAQI' A
#
# COMPACT_ATOMS: atom_id res chain seq x y z
N MET A 1 -25.78 -24.26 20.81
CA MET A 1 -25.07 -23.02 20.39
C MET A 1 -25.60 -22.59 19.03
N ARG A 2 -26.21 -21.41 18.89
CA ARG A 2 -26.73 -20.90 17.61
C ARG A 2 -25.57 -20.32 16.79
N LYS A 3 -25.34 -20.81 15.58
CA LYS A 3 -24.33 -20.25 14.67
C LYS A 3 -24.94 -19.02 13.97
N LEU A 4 -24.29 -17.86 14.09
CA LEU A 4 -24.61 -16.69 13.30
C LEU A 4 -24.22 -16.96 11.85
N LYS A 5 -25.16 -16.77 10.92
CA LYS A 5 -24.94 -16.96 9.49
C LYS A 5 -24.97 -15.60 8.80
N LEU A 6 -23.77 -15.06 8.55
CA LEU A 6 -23.58 -13.71 8.00
C LEU A 6 -23.67 -13.67 6.47
N VAL A 7 -23.48 -14.82 5.80
CA VAL A 7 -23.49 -14.94 4.34
C VAL A 7 -24.54 -15.98 3.92
N PRO A 8 -25.41 -15.67 2.93
CA PRO A 8 -26.36 -16.63 2.37
C PRO A 8 -25.67 -17.84 1.70
N ASP A 9 -26.28 -19.02 1.77
CA ASP A 9 -25.74 -20.25 1.14
C ASP A 9 -25.59 -20.15 -0.38
N LYS A 10 -26.38 -19.27 -1.00
CA LYS A 10 -26.39 -19.02 -2.44
C LYS A 10 -26.08 -17.55 -2.72
N THR A 11 -24.86 -17.14 -2.40
CA THR A 11 -24.38 -15.79 -2.74
C THR A 11 -23.82 -15.80 -4.17
N ASN A 12 -24.44 -15.02 -5.06
CA ASN A 12 -24.02 -14.88 -6.46
C ASN A 12 -23.72 -13.41 -6.77
N ILE A 13 -22.46 -13.00 -6.62
CA ILE A 13 -22.02 -11.64 -6.93
C ILE A 13 -21.35 -11.67 -8.32
N PRO A 14 -21.82 -10.87 -9.30
CA PRO A 14 -21.31 -10.92 -10.66
C PRO A 14 -20.05 -10.05 -10.83
N PHE A 15 -18.96 -10.41 -10.16
CA PHE A 15 -17.68 -9.67 -10.20
C PHE A 15 -17.14 -9.45 -11.62
N LEU A 16 -17.43 -10.37 -12.53
CA LEU A 16 -16.95 -10.30 -13.91
C LEU A 16 -17.60 -9.18 -14.72
N ASN A 17 -18.74 -8.63 -14.30
CA ASN A 17 -19.41 -7.55 -15.00
C ASN A 17 -18.57 -6.26 -15.02
N ILE A 18 -17.76 -6.03 -13.99
CA ILE A 18 -16.93 -4.83 -13.85
C ILE A 18 -15.48 -5.04 -14.28
N ARG A 19 -15.13 -6.22 -14.81
CA ARG A 19 -13.73 -6.60 -15.10
C ARG A 19 -12.99 -5.58 -15.98
N ARG A 20 -13.67 -5.01 -16.98
CA ARG A 20 -13.06 -4.04 -17.91
C ARG A 20 -12.65 -2.76 -17.17
N SER A 21 -13.55 -2.18 -16.39
CA SER A 21 -13.25 -0.99 -15.59
C SER A 21 -12.18 -1.26 -14.54
N ALA A 22 -12.22 -2.44 -13.89
CA ALA A 22 -11.20 -2.84 -12.92
C ALA A 22 -9.80 -2.98 -13.58
N PHE A 23 -9.72 -3.58 -14.76
CA PHE A 23 -8.45 -3.69 -15.49
C PHE A 23 -7.93 -2.32 -15.96
N ILE A 24 -8.81 -1.43 -16.44
CA ILE A 24 -8.41 -0.07 -16.82
C ILE A 24 -7.87 0.69 -15.60
N PHE A 25 -8.60 0.64 -14.48
CA PHE A 25 -8.17 1.29 -13.24
C PHE A 25 -6.82 0.76 -12.75
N SER A 26 -6.65 -0.56 -12.75
CA SER A 26 -5.37 -1.20 -12.41
C SER A 26 -4.24 -0.78 -13.35
N GLY A 27 -4.50 -0.76 -14.67
CA GLY A 27 -3.54 -0.30 -15.67
C GLY A 27 -3.12 1.16 -15.46
N VAL A 28 -4.08 2.04 -15.15
CA VAL A 28 -3.79 3.45 -14.81
C VAL A 28 -2.91 3.55 -13.56
N LEU A 29 -3.19 2.78 -12.51
CA LEU A 29 -2.37 2.78 -11.29
C LEU A 29 -0.94 2.28 -11.54
N VAL A 30 -0.77 1.25 -12.38
CA VAL A 30 0.56 0.76 -12.78
C VAL A 30 1.32 1.84 -13.56
N LEU A 31 0.68 2.47 -14.53
CA LEU A 31 1.30 3.56 -15.30
C LEU A 31 1.63 4.76 -14.42
N ALA A 32 0.76 5.12 -13.49
CA ALA A 32 1.01 6.20 -12.53
C ALA A 32 2.20 5.88 -11.62
N SER A 33 2.33 4.63 -11.16
CA SER A 33 3.48 4.18 -10.38
C SER A 33 4.79 4.31 -11.17
N LEU A 34 4.81 3.85 -12.42
CA LEU A 34 5.99 4.00 -13.30
C LEU A 34 6.32 5.47 -13.56
N PHE A 35 5.30 6.31 -13.79
CA PHE A 35 5.50 7.74 -13.99
C PHE A 35 6.10 8.41 -12.75
N LEU A 36 5.58 8.11 -11.56
CA LEU A 36 6.11 8.63 -10.30
C LEU A 36 7.53 8.13 -10.04
N PHE A 37 7.79 6.85 -10.30
CA PHE A 37 9.13 6.28 -10.19
C PHE A 37 10.16 7.05 -11.03
N LEU A 38 9.83 7.37 -12.28
CA LEU A 38 10.75 8.08 -13.19
C LEU A 38 10.88 9.57 -12.87
N THR A 39 9.83 10.23 -12.36
CA THR A 39 9.81 11.69 -12.16
C THR A 39 10.14 12.13 -10.74
N LYS A 40 9.68 11.40 -9.73
CA LYS A 40 9.96 11.68 -8.32
C LYS A 40 11.19 10.92 -7.82
N GLY A 41 11.56 9.83 -8.50
CA GLY A 41 12.61 8.93 -8.05
C GLY A 41 12.20 8.09 -6.84
N LEU A 42 13.18 7.42 -6.25
CA LEU A 42 13.01 6.63 -5.04
C LEU A 42 13.66 7.32 -3.83
N ASN A 43 13.17 6.97 -2.64
CA ASN A 43 13.87 7.22 -1.39
C ASN A 43 15.01 6.20 -1.27
N TYR A 44 16.14 6.50 -1.89
CA TYR A 44 17.32 5.64 -1.88
C TYR A 44 17.96 5.60 -0.48
N GLY A 45 18.25 4.39 0.01
CA GLY A 45 18.96 4.17 1.26
C GLY A 45 20.47 4.42 1.15
N ILE A 46 21.17 4.26 2.28
CA ILE A 46 22.62 4.47 2.39
C ILE A 46 23.43 3.53 1.46
N ASP A 47 22.91 2.35 1.12
CA ASP A 47 23.57 1.40 0.21
C ASP A 47 23.68 1.94 -1.23
N PHE A 48 22.81 2.87 -1.62
CA PHE A 48 22.75 3.41 -2.98
C PHE A 48 23.25 4.85 -3.10
N ARG A 49 23.09 5.67 -2.05
CA ARG A 49 23.53 7.08 -2.04
C ARG A 49 24.73 7.35 -1.15
N GLY A 50 25.13 6.40 -0.31
CA GLY A 50 26.05 6.66 0.80
C GLY A 50 25.41 7.53 1.89
N GLY A 51 26.04 7.59 3.05
CA GLY A 51 25.57 8.39 4.19
C GLY A 51 25.60 7.62 5.50
N ILE A 52 24.97 8.18 6.52
CA ILE A 52 24.91 7.61 7.87
C ILE A 52 23.43 7.39 8.21
N MET A 53 23.09 6.18 8.63
CA MET A 53 21.80 5.83 9.20
C MET A 53 21.96 5.71 10.72
N ILE A 54 21.16 6.46 11.48
CA ILE A 54 21.18 6.42 12.95
C ILE A 54 19.86 5.81 13.41
N GLU A 55 19.97 4.75 14.21
CA GLU A 55 18.83 4.11 14.85
C GLU A 55 18.79 4.51 16.34
N VAL A 56 17.64 5.00 16.80
CA VAL A 56 17.44 5.48 18.17
C VAL A 56 16.26 4.75 18.79
N GLY A 57 16.52 4.02 19.88
CA GLY A 57 15.47 3.43 20.71
C GLY A 57 15.08 4.36 21.85
N THR A 58 13.78 4.58 22.07
CA THR A 58 13.26 5.36 23.20
C THR A 58 12.49 4.46 24.16
N SER A 59 12.70 4.67 25.47
CA SER A 59 11.99 3.91 26.51
C SER A 59 10.53 4.35 26.67
N GLU A 60 10.26 5.61 26.37
CA GLU A 60 8.93 6.25 26.37
C GLU A 60 8.55 6.64 24.93
N PRO A 61 7.27 6.91 24.63
CA PRO A 61 6.85 7.37 23.30
C PRO A 61 7.65 8.59 22.83
N ALA A 62 8.35 8.47 21.71
CA ALA A 62 9.17 9.55 21.17
C ALA A 62 8.31 10.73 20.67
N ASN A 63 8.66 11.95 21.07
CA ASN A 63 8.11 13.16 20.49
C ASN A 63 9.00 13.65 19.33
N LEU A 64 8.59 13.34 18.11
CA LEU A 64 9.33 13.67 16.89
C LEU A 64 9.47 15.18 16.61
N ALA A 65 8.72 16.05 17.31
CA ALA A 65 8.82 17.49 17.15
C ALA A 65 9.89 18.14 18.05
N GLN A 66 10.46 17.39 19.00
CA GLN A 66 11.44 17.87 19.98
C GLN A 66 12.84 17.27 19.79
N ILE A 67 13.03 16.47 18.74
CA ILE A 67 14.28 15.85 18.31
C ILE A 67 14.67 16.44 16.96
#